data_AF-A0A849QIL3-F1
#
_entry.id   AF-A0A849QIL3-F1
#
_cell.length_a   1.000
_cell.length_b   1.000
_cell.length_c   1.000
_cell.angle_alpha   90.00
_cell.angle_beta   90.00
_cell.angle_gamma   90.00
#
_symmetry.space_group_name_H-M   'P 1'
#
loop_
_entity.id
_entity.type
_entity.pdbx_description
1 polymer ?
#
loop_
_entity_poly.entity_id
_entity_poly.type
_entity_poly.pdbx_seq_one_letter_code
_entity_poly.pdbx_strand_id
1 'polypeptide(L)' 'NAVQHSPCAFGIFCIIYNGEIISHHPISNTRFENIMKKKIK' A
#
# COMPACT_ATOMS: atom_id res chain seq x y z
N ASN A 1 -4.04 21.19 -16.12
CA ASN A 1 -3.36 21.65 -14.89
C ASN A 1 -4.26 21.53 -13.64
N ALA A 2 -4.83 20.35 -13.36
CA ALA A 2 -5.79 20.16 -12.25
C ALA A 2 -5.22 19.38 -11.05
N VAL A 3 -3.92 19.03 -11.07
CA VAL A 3 -3.29 18.16 -10.04
C VAL A 3 -2.60 18.96 -8.93
N GLN A 4 -2.29 20.24 -9.14
CA GLN A 4 -1.45 21.02 -8.22
C GLN A 4 -2.15 21.52 -6.94
N HIS A 5 -3.48 21.47 -6.87
CA HIS A 5 -4.27 22.04 -5.76
C HIS A 5 -5.18 21.04 -5.05
N SER A 6 -5.03 19.74 -5.31
CA SER A 6 -5.71 18.72 -4.53
C SER A 6 -4.78 18.31 -3.38
N PRO A 7 -5.19 18.41 -2.10
CA PRO A 7 -4.48 17.73 -1.02
C PRO A 7 -4.57 16.22 -1.28
N CYS A 8 -3.61 15.71 -2.04
CA CYS A 8 -3.46 14.29 -2.24
C CYS A 8 -2.95 13.74 -0.91
N ALA A 9 -3.67 12.80 -0.30
CA ALA A 9 -3.15 12.00 0.79
C ALA A 9 -2.02 11.11 0.26
N PHE A 10 -0.87 11.72 -0.07
CA PHE A 10 0.31 11.05 -0.56
C PHE A 10 1.13 10.59 0.64
N GLY A 11 0.52 9.68 1.42
CA GLY A 11 1.25 8.90 2.39
C GLY A 11 1.94 7.75 1.66
N ILE A 12 3.27 7.72 1.68
CA ILE A 12 4.00 6.50 1.34
C ILE A 12 3.93 5.62 2.59
N PHE A 13 3.11 4.57 2.54
CA PHE A 13 3.03 3.58 3.60
C PHE A 13 3.92 2.41 3.26
N CYS A 14 4.88 2.12 4.13
CA CYS A 14 5.63 0.86 4.11
C CYS A 14 4.88 -0.15 4.98
N ILE A 15 4.55 -1.31 4.42
CA ILE A 15 3.90 -2.41 5.15
C ILE A 15 4.92 -3.53 5.25
N ILE A 16 5.19 -3.96 6.49
CA ILE A 16 6.13 -5.03 6.82
C ILE A 16 5.35 -6.14 7.53
N TYR A 17 5.57 -7.39 7.12
CA TYR A 17 4.98 -8.58 7.75
C TYR A 17 6.03 -9.67 7.89
N ASN A 18 6.20 -10.22 9.10
CA ASN A 18 7.22 -11.22 9.43
C ASN A 18 8.65 -10.86 8.98
N GLY A 19 9.03 -9.59 9.12
CA GLY A 19 10.34 -9.09 8.71
C GLY A 19 10.50 -8.86 7.20
N GLU A 20 9.48 -9.13 6.39
CA GLU A 20 9.49 -8.90 4.95
C GLU A 20 8.70 -7.64 4.58
N ILE A 21 9.25 -6.82 3.69
CA ILE A 21 8.55 -5.66 3.11
C ILE A 21 7.52 -6.17 2.11
N ILE A 22 6.23 -5.98 2.40
CA ILE A 22 5.13 -6.42 1.54
C ILE A 22 4.52 -5.29 0.71
N SER A 23 4.76 -4.03 1.09
CA SER A 23 4.47 -2.86 0.28
C SER A 23 5.38 -1.70 0.65
N HIS A 24 5.80 -0.92 -0.35
CA HIS A 24 6.63 0.29 -0.17
C HIS A 24 6.13 1.46 -1.05
N HIS A 25 4.98 1.27 -1.68
CA HIS A 25 4.23 2.27 -2.44
C HIS A 25 2.75 2.19 -2.01
N PRO A 26 1.94 3.23 -2.25
CA PRO A 26 0.49 3.13 -2.06
C PRO A 26 -0.07 1.92 -2.82
N ILE A 27 -0.90 1.13 -2.16
CA ILE A 27 -1.56 -0.03 -2.75
C ILE A 27 -3.05 0.02 -2.46
N SER A 28 -3.85 -0.51 -3.37
CA SER A 28 -5.29 -0.66 -3.14
C SER A 28 -5.56 -1.67 -2.02
N ASN A 29 -6.70 -1.50 -1.33
CA ASN A 29 -7.12 -2.44 -0.29
C ASN A 29 -7.21 -3.89 -0.82
N THR A 30 -7.75 -4.08 -2.03
CA THR A 30 -7.81 -5.40 -2.67
C THR A 30 -6.42 -6.02 -2.89
N ARG A 31 -5.41 -5.22 -3.28
CA ARG A 31 -4.04 -5.71 -3.43
C ARG A 31 -3.47 -6.13 -2.08
N PHE A 32 -3.69 -5.34 -1.03
CA PHE A 32 -3.28 -5.67 0.33
C PHE A 32 -3.89 -7.00 0.79
N GLU A 33 -5.21 -7.16 0.71
CA GLU A 33 -5.91 -8.39 1.11
C GLU A 33 -5.39 -9.62 0.36
N ASN A 34 -5.12 -9.50 -0.93
CA ASN A 34 -4.60 -10.61 -1.75
C ASN A 34 -3.18 -11.02 -1.33
N ILE A 35 -2.32 -10.07 -0.98
CA ILE A 35 -0.98 -10.37 -0.45
C ILE A 35 -1.11 -11.11 0.89
N MET A 36 -1.98 -10.64 1.79
CA MET A 36 -2.19 -11.27 3.09
C MET A 36 -2.77 -12.69 2.96
N LYS A 37 -3.78 -12.90 2.10
CA LYS A 37 -4.35 -14.22 1.81
C LYS A 37 -3.32 -15.21 1.27
N LYS A 38 -2.33 -14.74 0.52
CA LYS A 38 -1.22 -15.57 0.02
C LYS A 38 -0.18 -15.92 1.09
N LYS A 39 0.03 -15.05 2.09
CA LYS A 39 1.02 -15.25 3.16
C LYS A 39 0.49 -16.00 4.38
N ILE A 40 -0.84 -16.01 4.58
CA ILE A 40 -1.51 -16.72 5.68
C ILE A 40 -1.85 -18.17 5.30
N LYS A 41 -1.93 -18.47 3.99
CA LYS A 41 -1.96 -19.85 3.49
C LYS A 41 -0.59 -20.50 3.62
#